data_AF-A0AAC8PYF7-F1
#
_entry.id   AF-A0AAC8PYF7-F1
#
_cell.length_a   1.000
_cell.length_b   1.000
_cell.length_c   1.000
_cell.angle_alpha   90.00
_cell.angle_beta   90.00
_cell.angle_gamma   90.00
#
_symmetry.space_group_name_H-M   'P 1'
#
loop_
_entity.id
_entity.type
_entity.pdbx_description
1 polymer ?
#
loop_
_entity_poly.entity_id
_entity_poly.type
_entity_poly.pdbx_seq_one_letter_code
_entity_poly.pdbx_strand_id
1 'polypeptide(L)' 'MNNKLSKYGINPTNRPKIPATKKLDLTGEQGQQIIKSETKLVLRTHKETFKRLADM' A
#
# COMPACT_ATOMS: atom_id res chain seq x y z
N MET A 1 24.53 19.87 -13.59
CA MET A 1 24.74 18.74 -12.66
C MET A 1 26.02 19.01 -11.88
N ASN A 2 25.98 18.95 -10.55
CA ASN A 2 27.14 19.23 -9.70
C ASN A 2 28.19 18.12 -9.88
N ASN A 3 29.33 18.45 -10.50
CA ASN A 3 30.43 17.52 -10.83
C ASN A 3 31.22 17.01 -9.61
N LYS A 4 30.65 17.04 -8.40
CA LYS A 4 31.34 16.62 -7.16
C LYS A 4 31.76 15.15 -7.17
N LEU A 5 31.09 14.30 -7.96
CA LEU A 5 31.38 12.87 -8.06
C LEU A 5 32.56 12.53 -8.98
N SER A 6 32.99 13.43 -9.87
CA SER A 6 34.12 13.16 -10.77
C SER A 6 35.45 13.02 -10.03
N LYS A 7 35.60 13.71 -8.88
CA LYS A 7 36.76 13.60 -7.98
C LYS A 7 37.02 12.17 -7.50
N TYR A 8 35.99 11.33 -7.49
CA TYR A 8 36.05 9.95 -7.02
C TYR A 8 36.10 8.91 -8.16
N GLY A 9 36.32 9.34 -9.41
CA GLY A 9 36.36 8.45 -10.58
C GLY A 9 34.99 7.90 -11.00
N ILE A 10 33.90 8.47 -10.49
CA ILE A 10 32.54 8.01 -10.76
C ILE A 10 31.95 8.84 -11.89
N ASN A 11 31.68 8.19 -13.03
CA ASN A 11 31.00 8.78 -14.17
C ASN A 11 29.48 8.79 -13.92
N PRO A 12 28.82 9.96 -13.79
CA PRO A 12 27.39 10.02 -13.61
C PRO A 12 26.67 9.55 -14.88
N THR A 13 26.00 8.40 -14.79
CA THR A 13 25.15 7.88 -15.86
C THR A 13 23.75 8.46 -15.74
N ASN A 14 23.14 8.84 -16.86
CA ASN A 14 21.77 9.34 -16.87
C ASN A 14 20.79 8.18 -16.68
N ARG A 15 20.49 7.81 -15.43
CA ARG A 15 19.51 6.78 -15.11
C ARG A 15 18.10 7.37 -15.14
N PRO A 16 17.12 6.69 -15.76
CA PRO A 16 15.73 7.11 -15.66
C PRO A 16 15.26 7.03 -14.20
N LYS A 17 14.66 8.10 -13.71
CA LYS A 17 14.06 8.12 -12.38
C LYS A 17 12.72 7.40 -12.44
N ILE A 18 12.70 6.13 -12.02
CA ILE A 18 11.46 5.34 -11.94
C ILE A 18 10.78 5.65 -10.60
N PRO A 19 9.63 6.34 -10.57
CA PRO A 19 8.88 6.54 -9.33
C PRO A 19 8.23 5.23 -8.89
N ALA A 20 8.25 4.94 -7.60
CA ALA A 20 7.53 3.79 -7.06
C ALA A 20 6.02 3.99 -7.21
N THR A 21 5.34 3.06 -7.88
CA THR A 21 3.88 3.05 -7.98
C THR A 21 3.30 2.39 -6.72
N LYS A 22 2.96 3.18 -5.71
CA LYS A 22 2.32 2.67 -4.49
C LYS A 22 0.82 2.50 -4.72
N LYS A 23 0.42 1.42 -5.38
CA LYS A 23 -1.00 1.04 -5.53
C LYS A 23 -1.29 -0.14 -4.61
N LEU A 24 -2.32 -0.02 -3.78
CA LEU A 24 -2.83 -1.14 -3.00
C LEU A 24 -3.62 -2.06 -3.94
N ASP A 25 -3.16 -3.29 -4.11
CA ASP A 25 -3.87 -4.33 -4.85
C ASP A 25 -4.45 -5.36 -3.87
N LEU A 26 -5.77 -5.52 -3.92
CA LEU A 26 -6.52 -6.40 -3.02
C LEU A 26 -6.89 -7.75 -3.66
N THR A 27 -6.51 -7.98 -4.92
CA THR A 27 -6.91 -9.18 -5.66
C THR A 27 -6.16 -10.45 -5.25
N GLY A 28 -4.90 -10.31 -4.83
CA GLY A 28 -4.04 -11.42 -4.39
C GLY A 28 -4.39 -11.96 -2.98
N GLU A 29 -3.74 -13.06 -2.59
CA GLU A 29 -3.96 -13.71 -1.28
C GLU A 29 -3.76 -12.76 -0.08
N GLN A 30 -2.74 -11.91 -0.14
CA GLN A 30 -2.48 -10.90 0.89
C GLN A 30 -3.62 -9.87 0.96
N GLY A 31 -4.14 -9.46 -0.20
CA GLY A 31 -5.30 -8.58 -0.30
C GLY A 31 -6.56 -9.19 0.32
N GLN A 32 -6.81 -10.47 0.05
CA GLN A 32 -7.90 -11.21 0.67
C GLN A 32 -7.75 -11.30 2.19
N GLN A 33 -6.52 -11.47 2.69
CA GLN A 33 -6.26 -11.50 4.13
C GLN A 33 -6.57 -10.15 4.78
N ILE A 34 -6.16 -9.03 4.15
CA ILE A 34 -6.48 -7.68 4.61
C ILE A 34 -7.99 -7.47 4.67
N ILE A 35 -8.72 -7.83 3.61
CA ILE A 35 -10.17 -7.72 3.60
C ILE A 35 -10.76 -8.51 4.77
N LYS A 36 -10.37 -9.77 4.96
CA LYS A 36 -10.88 -10.62 6.05
C LYS A 36 -10.59 -10.05 7.43
N SER A 37 -9.39 -9.50 7.67
CA SER A 37 -9.04 -8.93 8.97
C SER A 37 -9.83 -7.66 9.26
N GLU A 38 -9.92 -6.76 8.29
CA GLU A 38 -10.63 -5.49 8.44
C GLU A 38 -12.14 -5.71 8.59
N THR A 39 -12.74 -6.58 7.76
CA THR A 39 -14.16 -6.92 7.89
C THR A 39 -14.46 -7.54 9.26
N LYS A 40 -13.59 -8.43 9.76
CA LYS A 40 -13.76 -9.03 11.09
C LYS A 40 -13.69 -7.98 12.19
N LEU A 41 -12.79 -7.01 12.09
CA LEU A 41 -12.66 -5.93 13.07
C LEU A 41 -13.92 -5.07 13.07
N VAL A 42 -14.38 -4.62 11.90
CA VAL A 42 -15.57 -3.77 11.75
C VAL A 42 -16.82 -4.43 12.32
N LEU A 43 -17.04 -5.73 12.02
CA LEU A 43 -18.19 -6.48 12.54
C LEU A 43 -18.18 -6.59 14.08
N ARG A 44 -16.98 -6.71 14.68
CA ARG A 44 -16.83 -6.77 16.14
C ARG A 44 -17.08 -5.42 16.79
N THR A 45 -16.53 -4.35 16.21
CA THR A 45 -16.64 -3.00 16.75
C THR A 45 -18.07 -2.47 16.68
N HIS A 46 -18.81 -2.78 15.60
CA HIS A 46 -20.12 -2.20 15.32
C HIS A 46 -21.26 -3.23 15.36
N LYS A 47 -21.25 -4.13 16.35
CA LYS A 47 -22.20 -5.24 16.45
C LYS A 47 -23.67 -4.80 16.40
N GLU A 48 -24.06 -3.78 17.17
CA GLU A 48 -25.46 -3.30 17.23
C GLU A 48 -25.91 -2.65 15.92
N THR A 49 -25.01 -1.98 15.21
CA THR A 49 -25.29 -1.41 13.89
C THR A 49 -25.63 -2.49 12.88
N PHE A 50 -24.82 -3.56 12.84
CA PHE A 50 -25.07 -4.69 11.94
C PHE A 50 -26.30 -5.50 12.35
N LYS A 51 -26.58 -5.61 13.65
CA LYS A 51 -27.81 -6.23 14.15
C LYS A 51 -29.05 -5.47 13.66
N ARG A 52 -29.06 -4.15 13.83
CA ARG A 52 -30.15 -3.30 13.36
C ARG A 52 -30.34 -3.34 11.84
N LEU A 53 -29.25 -3.42 11.08
CA LEU A 53 -29.30 -3.59 9.62
C LEU A 53 -29.84 -4.96 9.20
N ALA A 54 -29.59 -6.01 9.98
CA ALA A 54 -30.12 -7.34 9.70
C ALA A 54 -31.63 -7.45 10.00
N ASP A 55 -32.12 -6.64 10.93
CA ASP A 55 -33.54 -6.56 11.32
C ASP A 55 -34.37 -5.61 10.42
N MET A 56 -33.75 -4.92 9.45
CA MET A 56 -34.40 -4.04 8.45
C MET A 56 -34.81 -4.81 7.19
#